data_AF-B9T9A9-F1
#
_entry.id   AF-B9T9A9-F1
#
_cell.length_a   1.000
_cell.length_b   1.000
_cell.length_c   1.000
_cell.angle_alpha   90.00
_cell.angle_beta   90.00
_cell.angle_gamma   90.00
#
_symmetry.space_group_name_H-M   'P 1'
#
loop_
_entity.id
_entity.type
_entity.pdbx_description
1 polymer ?
#
loop_
_entity_poly.entity_id
_entity_poly.type
_entity_poly.pdbx_seq_one_letter_code
_entity_poly.pdbx_strand_id
1 'polypeptide(L)'
;MSNVLHPSSVAALRRAFLNNDLIRGAAKALTLARRGVAQLDAALADTPLDDDFRDFLYRAMSEYFADAQGYLYVVTNPVQVGFFKVGKTGRTPQKRLTELNNEAVVGTFELVKSWPVRDRHWLERAAHQRLGHLPRHKEFFHGTWRQVCCAVDEAVAADEALLAAAGLLPT
;
A
#
# COMPACT_ATOMS: atom_id res chain seq x y z
N MET A 1 7.82 -17.34 -7.61
CA MET A 1 7.22 -17.78 -6.33
C MET A 1 5.83 -18.31 -6.65
N SER A 2 5.38 -19.37 -5.98
CA SER A 2 4.15 -20.08 -6.37
C SER A 2 2.91 -19.18 -6.27
N ASN A 3 2.17 -19.03 -7.37
CA ASN A 3 0.85 -18.36 -7.45
C ASN A 3 -0.28 -19.23 -6.88
N VAL A 4 0.05 -20.37 -6.28
CA VAL A 4 -0.95 -21.33 -5.78
C VAL A 4 -1.26 -21.04 -4.32
N LEU A 5 -2.55 -20.89 -4.01
CA LEU A 5 -3.05 -20.74 -2.65
C LEU A 5 -2.76 -22.04 -1.87
N HIS A 6 -1.80 -21.96 -0.94
CA HIS A 6 -1.39 -23.13 -0.15
C HIS A 6 -2.48 -23.53 0.86
N PRO A 7 -2.72 -24.83 1.14
CA PRO A 7 -3.75 -25.28 2.08
C PRO A 7 -3.68 -24.62 3.46
N SER A 8 -2.47 -24.36 3.98
CA SER A 8 -2.31 -23.65 5.26
C SER A 8 -2.79 -22.20 5.23
N SER A 9 -2.74 -21.53 4.08
CA SER A 9 -3.25 -20.16 3.88
C SER A 9 -4.77 -20.15 3.89
N VAL A 10 -5.39 -21.13 3.22
CA VAL A 10 -6.85 -21.35 3.27
C VAL A 10 -7.30 -21.61 4.71
N ALA A 11 -6.63 -22.52 5.41
CA ALA A 11 -6.95 -22.85 6.80
C ALA A 11 -6.83 -21.64 7.73
N ALA A 12 -5.84 -20.77 7.51
CA ALA A 12 -5.67 -19.54 8.28
C ALA A 12 -6.79 -18.52 8.03
N LEU A 13 -7.19 -18.31 6.77
CA LEU A 13 -8.32 -17.44 6.42
C LEU A 13 -9.64 -17.98 6.97
N ARG A 14 -9.89 -19.30 6.82
CA ARG A 14 -11.06 -19.97 7.42
C ARG A 14 -11.09 -19.79 8.94
N ARG A 15 -9.94 -19.92 9.62
CA ARG A 15 -9.87 -19.70 11.07
C ARG A 15 -10.17 -18.23 11.45
N ALA A 16 -9.72 -17.26 10.67
CA ALA A 16 -10.06 -15.86 10.91
C ALA A 16 -11.57 -15.63 10.73
N PHE A 17 -12.16 -16.19 9.67
CA PHE A 17 -13.59 -16.13 9.40
C PHE A 17 -14.43 -16.76 10.51
N LEU A 18 -14.14 -18.00 10.91
CA LEU A 18 -14.89 -18.70 11.97
C LEU A 18 -14.84 -17.99 13.33
N ASN A 19 -13.78 -17.21 13.58
CA ASN A 19 -13.64 -16.41 14.80
C ASN A 19 -14.10 -14.95 14.62
N ASN A 20 -14.59 -14.57 13.43
CA ASN A 20 -14.90 -13.19 13.05
C ASN A 20 -13.74 -12.21 13.35
N ASP A 21 -12.50 -12.66 13.14
CA ASP A 21 -11.26 -11.91 13.41
C ASP A 21 -10.86 -11.10 12.16
N LEU A 22 -11.48 -9.92 12.01
CA LEU A 22 -11.32 -9.04 10.85
C LEU A 22 -9.87 -8.58 10.65
N ILE A 23 -9.15 -8.28 11.74
CA ILE A 23 -7.75 -7.83 11.69
C ILE A 23 -6.86 -8.91 11.08
N ARG A 24 -6.95 -10.15 11.58
CA ARG A 24 -6.16 -11.26 11.02
C ARG A 24 -6.61 -11.65 9.62
N GLY A 25 -7.91 -11.57 9.34
CA GLY A 25 -8.50 -11.78 8.02
C GLY A 25 -7.86 -10.86 6.97
N ALA A 26 -7.94 -9.55 7.20
CA ALA A 26 -7.36 -8.54 6.32
C ALA A 26 -5.84 -8.72 6.15
N ALA A 27 -5.11 -8.88 7.26
CA ALA A 27 -3.66 -9.05 7.22
C ALA A 27 -3.22 -10.25 6.37
N LYS A 28 -3.94 -11.38 6.44
CA LYS A 28 -3.65 -12.55 5.60
C LYS A 28 -4.10 -12.37 4.16
N ALA A 29 -5.30 -11.86 3.92
CA ALA A 29 -5.78 -11.61 2.57
C ALA A 29 -4.84 -10.69 1.80
N LEU A 30 -4.45 -9.54 2.39
CA LEU A 30 -3.49 -8.61 1.80
C LEU A 30 -2.12 -9.24 1.55
N THR A 31 -1.61 -10.02 2.50
CA THR A 31 -0.31 -10.71 2.33
C THR A 31 -0.35 -11.68 1.14
N LEU A 32 -1.46 -12.41 0.97
CA LEU A 32 -1.62 -13.37 -0.12
C LEU A 32 -1.81 -12.66 -1.46
N ALA A 33 -2.66 -11.65 -1.51
CA ALA A 33 -2.86 -10.83 -2.70
C ALA A 33 -1.54 -10.21 -3.17
N ARG A 34 -0.76 -9.61 -2.26
CA ARG A 34 0.55 -9.01 -2.55
C ARG A 34 1.64 -10.01 -2.91
N ARG A 35 1.40 -11.31 -2.71
CA ARG A 35 2.23 -12.42 -3.20
C ARG A 35 1.79 -12.95 -4.56
N GLY A 36 0.74 -12.39 -5.15
CA GLY A 36 0.20 -12.78 -6.45
C GLY A 36 -0.86 -13.87 -6.40
N VAL A 37 -1.43 -14.17 -5.23
CA VAL A 37 -2.57 -15.10 -5.15
C VAL A 37 -3.83 -14.38 -5.67
N ALA A 38 -4.39 -14.89 -6.75
CA ALA A 38 -5.62 -14.40 -7.36
C ALA A 38 -6.87 -15.06 -6.76
N GLN A 39 -8.03 -14.42 -6.96
CA GLN A 39 -9.37 -14.95 -6.63
C GLN A 39 -9.50 -15.47 -5.18
N LEU A 40 -9.04 -14.67 -4.20
CA LEU A 40 -9.12 -15.05 -2.78
C LEU A 40 -10.56 -15.05 -2.26
N ASP A 41 -11.39 -14.19 -2.83
CA ASP A 41 -12.83 -14.08 -2.60
C ASP A 41 -13.62 -15.29 -3.10
N ALA A 42 -13.04 -16.09 -3.99
CA ALA A 42 -13.61 -17.36 -4.48
C ALA A 42 -12.97 -18.60 -3.81
N ALA A 43 -12.05 -18.41 -2.86
CA ALA A 43 -11.31 -19.51 -2.24
C ALA A 43 -12.21 -20.51 -1.50
N LEU A 44 -13.43 -20.11 -1.12
CA LEU A 44 -14.43 -20.92 -0.45
C LEU A 44 -15.72 -21.12 -1.27
N ALA A 45 -15.67 -20.91 -2.58
CA ALA A 45 -16.82 -20.98 -3.48
C ALA A 45 -17.52 -22.36 -3.52
N ASP A 46 -16.85 -23.40 -3.03
CA ASP A 46 -17.38 -24.75 -2.90
C ASP A 46 -18.12 -25.01 -1.58
N THR A 47 -18.28 -23.99 -0.73
CA THR A 47 -18.90 -24.13 0.59
C THR A 47 -20.24 -23.41 0.69
N PRO A 48 -21.18 -23.90 1.52
CA PRO A 48 -22.43 -23.17 1.83
C PRO A 48 -22.22 -21.80 2.49
N LEU A 49 -20.98 -21.45 2.83
CA LEU A 49 -20.59 -20.21 3.50
C LEU A 49 -19.84 -19.25 2.55
N ASP A 50 -19.90 -19.46 1.23
CA ASP A 50 -19.19 -18.62 0.26
C ASP A 50 -19.58 -17.14 0.39
N ASP A 51 -20.89 -16.85 0.42
CA ASP A 51 -21.39 -15.49 0.56
C ASP A 51 -20.98 -14.87 1.91
N ASP A 52 -21.13 -15.61 3.01
CA ASP A 52 -20.70 -15.16 4.34
C ASP A 52 -19.19 -14.88 4.41
N PHE A 53 -18.38 -15.70 3.74
CA PHE A 53 -16.94 -15.54 3.71
C PHE A 53 -16.51 -14.34 2.87
N ARG A 54 -17.15 -14.12 1.72
CA ARG A 54 -16.92 -12.95 0.88
C ARG A 54 -17.28 -11.68 1.63
N ASP A 55 -18.43 -11.65 2.30
CA ASP A 55 -18.86 -10.54 3.14
C ASP A 55 -17.88 -10.28 4.30
N PHE A 56 -17.41 -11.34 4.96
CA PHE A 56 -16.36 -11.24 5.98
C PHE A 56 -15.08 -10.61 5.42
N LEU A 57 -14.61 -11.07 4.25
CA LEU A 57 -13.41 -10.52 3.62
C LEU A 57 -13.59 -9.04 3.27
N TYR A 58 -14.70 -8.66 2.64
CA TYR A 58 -14.95 -7.26 2.31
C TYR A 58 -15.04 -6.37 3.53
N ARG A 59 -15.69 -6.82 4.60
CA ARG A 59 -15.73 -6.10 5.88
C ARG A 59 -14.33 -5.95 6.48
N ALA A 60 -13.56 -7.04 6.52
CA ALA A 60 -12.19 -7.03 7.05
C ALA A 60 -11.29 -6.05 6.27
N MET A 61 -11.38 -6.06 4.94
CA MET A 61 -10.64 -5.17 4.06
C MET A 61 -11.06 -3.71 4.24
N SER A 62 -12.36 -3.44 4.33
CA SER A 62 -12.89 -2.10 4.54
C SER A 62 -12.41 -1.50 5.87
N GLU A 63 -12.47 -2.27 6.96
CA GLU A 63 -11.98 -1.81 8.27
C GLU A 63 -10.48 -1.54 8.25
N TYR A 64 -9.70 -2.41 7.62
CA TYR A 64 -8.26 -2.20 7.48
C TYR A 64 -7.95 -0.92 6.70
N PHE A 65 -8.58 -0.72 5.54
CA PHE A 65 -8.32 0.44 4.70
C PHE A 65 -8.82 1.75 5.31
N ALA A 66 -9.84 1.72 6.17
CA ALA A 66 -10.29 2.91 6.87
C ALA A 66 -9.16 3.59 7.67
N ASP A 67 -8.27 2.81 8.30
CA ASP A 67 -7.10 3.31 9.03
C ASP A 67 -5.87 3.50 8.14
N ALA A 68 -5.66 2.60 7.18
CA ALA A 68 -4.45 2.57 6.35
C ALA A 68 -4.46 3.57 5.18
N GLN A 69 -5.62 4.05 4.75
CA GLN A 69 -5.75 4.97 3.62
C GLN A 69 -5.05 6.31 3.87
N GLY A 70 -4.67 7.01 2.81
CA GLY A 70 -4.08 8.33 2.92
C GLY A 70 -3.40 8.74 1.63
N TYR A 71 -2.23 9.36 1.76
CA TYR A 71 -1.47 9.84 0.63
C TYR A 71 -0.02 9.38 0.68
N LEU A 72 0.53 9.04 -0.48
CA LEU A 72 1.96 9.16 -0.74
C LEU A 72 2.27 10.54 -1.30
N TYR A 73 3.46 11.05 -1.04
CA TYR A 73 3.94 12.30 -1.60
C TYR A 73 5.43 12.24 -1.92
N VAL A 74 5.81 13.01 -2.94
CA VAL A 74 7.19 13.34 -3.27
C VAL A 74 7.40 14.83 -3.01
N VAL A 75 8.41 15.16 -2.21
CA VAL A 75 8.85 16.55 -2.01
C VAL A 75 10.32 16.70 -2.38
N THR A 76 10.70 17.92 -2.75
CA THR A 76 12.08 18.32 -3.01
C THR A 76 12.41 19.58 -2.26
N ASN A 77 13.67 19.82 -1.96
CA ASN A 77 14.15 21.11 -1.48
C ASN A 77 15.03 21.70 -2.60
N PRO A 78 14.70 22.85 -3.20
CA PRO A 78 15.48 23.44 -4.29
C PRO A 78 16.95 23.68 -3.96
N VAL A 79 17.29 23.85 -2.66
CA VAL A 79 18.68 23.99 -2.19
C VAL A 79 19.43 22.65 -2.25
N GLN A 80 18.73 21.52 -2.20
CA GLN A 80 19.26 20.15 -2.27
C GLN A 80 18.96 19.54 -3.64
N VAL A 81 19.58 20.10 -4.68
CA VAL A 81 19.34 19.69 -6.08
C VAL A 81 19.53 18.18 -6.25
N GLY A 82 18.57 17.53 -6.91
CA GLY A 82 18.59 16.09 -7.19
C GLY A 82 18.11 15.21 -6.05
N PHE A 83 17.77 15.76 -4.88
CA PHE A 83 17.25 14.99 -3.75
C PHE A 83 15.73 15.08 -3.64
N PHE A 84 15.09 13.91 -3.54
CA PHE A 84 13.65 13.79 -3.40
C PHE A 84 13.31 12.90 -2.22
N LYS A 85 12.37 13.35 -1.39
CA LYS A 85 11.82 12.55 -0.29
C LYS A 85 10.51 11.92 -0.73
N VAL A 86 10.42 10.60 -0.58
CA VAL A 86 9.15 9.86 -0.70
C VAL A 86 8.63 9.61 0.71
N GLY A 87 7.46 10.15 1.03
CA GLY A 87 6.83 9.96 2.34
C GLY A 87 5.34 9.67 2.23
N LYS A 88 4.73 9.43 3.39
CA LYS A 88 3.30 9.17 3.52
C LYS A 88 2.62 10.04 4.58
N THR A 89 1.32 10.20 4.47
CA THR A 89 0.51 10.90 5.48
C THR A 89 -0.94 10.40 5.46
N GLY A 90 -1.60 10.37 6.63
CA GLY A 90 -3.05 10.19 6.73
C GLY A 90 -3.84 11.51 6.59
N ARG A 91 -3.14 12.65 6.52
CA ARG A 91 -3.69 14.00 6.31
C ARG A 91 -3.51 14.39 4.85
N THR A 92 -3.97 15.59 4.46
CA THR A 92 -3.66 16.12 3.12
C THR A 92 -2.16 16.37 2.94
N PRO A 93 -1.61 16.19 1.72
CA PRO A 93 -0.21 16.49 1.42
C PRO A 93 0.20 17.93 1.77
N GLN A 94 -0.71 18.90 1.60
CA GLN A 94 -0.45 20.31 1.91
C GLN A 94 -0.24 20.54 3.40
N LYS A 95 -1.07 19.94 4.27
CA LYS A 95 -0.88 20.03 5.72
C LYS A 95 0.46 19.43 6.14
N ARG A 96 0.81 18.27 5.56
CA ARG A 96 2.09 17.62 5.83
C ARG A 96 3.28 18.44 5.33
N LEU A 97 3.15 19.10 4.18
CA LEU A 97 4.18 20.00 3.65
C LEU A 97 4.43 21.20 4.58
N THR A 98 3.37 21.81 5.12
CA THR A 98 3.49 22.89 6.10
C THR A 98 4.23 22.42 7.36
N GLU A 99 3.90 21.24 7.89
CA GLU A 99 4.60 20.66 9.05
C GLU A 99 6.10 20.44 8.75
N LEU A 100 6.41 19.84 7.59
CA LEU A 100 7.80 19.62 7.17
C LEU A 100 8.60 20.91 7.06
N ASN A 101 7.97 21.98 6.57
CA ASN A 101 8.62 23.28 6.41
C ASN A 101 8.78 24.04 7.74
N ASN A 102 7.90 23.81 8.72
CA ASN A 102 8.10 24.36 10.06
C ASN A 102 9.29 23.72 10.79
N GLU A 103 9.61 22.46 10.47
CA GLU A 103 10.74 21.71 11.03
C GLU A 103 12.02 21.82 10.17
N ALA A 104 11.94 22.42 8.99
CA ALA A 104 13.06 22.49 8.06
C ALA A 104 14.14 23.47 8.55
N VAL A 105 15.37 22.98 8.69
CA VAL A 105 16.52 23.79 9.12
C VAL A 105 17.10 24.61 7.95
N VAL A 106 16.98 24.11 6.72
CA VAL A 106 17.56 24.73 5.52
C VAL A 106 16.59 24.64 4.36
N GLY A 107 16.25 25.78 3.75
CA GLY A 107 15.36 25.85 2.58
C GLY A 107 13.92 25.43 2.86
N THR A 108 13.10 25.45 1.81
CA THR A 108 11.67 25.09 1.88
C THR A 108 11.44 23.89 0.98
N PHE A 109 10.74 22.88 1.49
CA PHE A 109 10.24 21.78 0.69
C PHE A 109 9.09 22.24 -0.20
N GLU A 110 9.12 21.76 -1.43
CA GLU A 110 8.09 21.91 -2.44
C GLU A 110 7.49 20.55 -2.76
N LEU A 111 6.15 20.51 -2.94
CA LEU A 111 5.45 19.30 -3.35
C LEU A 111 5.66 19.07 -4.85
N VAL A 112 6.22 17.92 -5.20
CA VAL A 112 6.41 17.50 -6.60
C VAL A 112 5.16 16.79 -7.12
N LYS A 113 4.68 15.79 -6.38
CA LYS A 113 3.49 14.98 -6.73
C LYS A 113 2.95 14.29 -5.48
N SER A 114 1.66 13.94 -5.50
CA SER A 114 1.02 13.13 -4.47
C SER A 114 0.01 12.15 -5.06
N TRP A 115 -0.24 11.06 -4.34
CA TRP A 115 -1.16 9.98 -4.74
C TRP A 115 -2.11 9.67 -3.58
N PRO A 116 -3.44 9.73 -3.76
CA PRO A 116 -4.36 9.10 -2.82
C PRO A 116 -4.22 7.58 -2.93
N VAL A 117 -4.14 6.89 -1.79
CA VAL A 117 -3.87 5.45 -1.73
C VAL A 117 -4.65 4.77 -0.61
N ARG A 118 -4.98 3.48 -0.80
CA ARG A 118 -5.72 2.66 0.18
C ARG A 118 -4.86 2.16 1.34
N ASP A 119 -3.57 1.98 1.12
CA ASP A 119 -2.62 1.54 2.15
C ASP A 119 -1.30 2.31 2.02
N ARG A 120 -1.27 3.47 2.69
CA ARG A 120 -0.11 4.37 2.68
C ARG A 120 1.14 3.72 3.28
N HIS A 121 0.99 2.76 4.18
CA HIS A 121 2.11 2.13 4.88
C HIS A 121 2.81 1.10 3.99
N TRP A 122 2.05 0.24 3.32
CA TRP A 122 2.60 -0.70 2.36
C TRP A 122 3.21 0.00 1.15
N LEU A 123 2.48 0.95 0.56
CA LEU A 123 2.89 1.57 -0.69
C LEU A 123 4.15 2.43 -0.54
N GLU A 124 4.35 3.10 0.59
CA GLU A 124 5.62 3.79 0.87
C GLU A 124 6.79 2.81 0.87
N ARG A 125 6.64 1.68 1.58
CA ARG A 125 7.66 0.63 1.62
C ARG A 125 7.91 0.05 0.22
N ALA A 126 6.86 -0.21 -0.55
CA ALA A 126 6.95 -0.76 -1.90
C ALA A 126 7.63 0.22 -2.88
N ALA A 127 7.39 1.52 -2.73
CA ALA A 127 8.06 2.56 -3.51
C ALA A 127 9.55 2.68 -3.11
N HIS A 128 9.85 2.69 -1.81
CA HIS A 128 11.23 2.72 -1.30
C HIS A 128 12.04 1.50 -1.76
N GLN A 129 11.43 0.32 -1.81
CA GLN A 129 12.08 -0.88 -2.34
C GLN A 129 12.44 -0.73 -3.82
N ARG A 130 11.53 -0.19 -4.66
CA ARG A 130 11.80 0.10 -6.08
C ARG A 130 12.91 1.12 -6.25
N LEU A 131 12.97 2.12 -5.38
CA LEU A 131 14.02 3.15 -5.37
C LEU A 131 15.32 2.69 -4.70
N GLY A 132 15.41 1.46 -4.20
CA GLY A 132 16.58 0.97 -3.47
C GLY A 132 17.88 0.93 -4.29
N HIS A 133 17.78 1.04 -5.61
CA HIS A 133 18.93 1.16 -6.51
C HIS A 133 19.51 2.58 -6.60
N LEU A 134 18.79 3.61 -6.15
CA LEU A 134 19.28 4.98 -6.13
C LEU A 134 20.11 5.25 -4.86
N PRO A 135 21.13 6.12 -4.95
CA PRO A 135 21.82 6.60 -3.74
C PRO A 135 20.80 7.25 -2.80
N ARG A 136 20.85 6.90 -1.52
CA ARG A 136 19.90 7.42 -0.54
C ARG A 136 20.55 7.87 0.76
N HIS A 137 19.94 8.86 1.39
CA HIS A 137 20.18 9.21 2.78
C HIS A 137 18.86 9.21 3.54
N LYS A 138 18.68 8.22 4.44
CA LYS A 138 17.40 7.96 5.12
C LYS A 138 16.25 7.78 4.11
N GLU A 139 15.34 8.75 4.05
CA GLU A 139 14.14 8.76 3.18
C GLU A 139 14.32 9.65 1.94
N PHE A 140 15.52 10.18 1.71
CA PHE A 140 15.86 10.98 0.55
C PHE A 140 16.59 10.13 -0.48
N PHE A 141 16.18 10.22 -1.74
CA PHE A 141 16.75 9.52 -2.88
C PHE A 141 17.36 10.53 -3.84
N HIS A 142 18.57 10.25 -4.32
CA HIS A 142 19.26 11.07 -5.29
C HIS A 142 18.98 10.58 -6.71
N GLY A 143 18.37 11.44 -7.54
CA GLY A 143 17.97 11.11 -8.90
C GLY A 143 17.17 12.24 -9.54
N THR A 144 16.36 11.91 -10.55
CA THR A 144 15.42 12.87 -11.16
C THR A 144 14.01 12.70 -10.59
N TRP A 145 13.22 13.77 -10.59
CA TRP A 145 11.83 13.73 -10.16
C TRP A 145 11.02 12.68 -10.94
N ARG A 146 11.34 12.49 -12.23
CA ARG A 146 10.68 11.50 -13.10
C ARG A 146 10.93 10.08 -12.63
N GLN A 147 12.18 9.73 -12.33
CA GLN A 147 12.54 8.40 -11.81
C GLN A 147 11.81 8.10 -10.49
N VAL A 148 11.81 9.09 -9.59
CA VAL A 148 11.18 8.94 -8.26
C VAL A 148 9.65 8.80 -8.39
N CYS A 149 9.00 9.65 -9.17
CA CYS A 149 7.56 9.56 -9.41
C CYS A 149 7.17 8.27 -10.13
N CYS A 150 7.93 7.84 -11.13
CA CYS A 150 7.68 6.60 -11.87
C CYS A 150 7.70 5.38 -10.94
N ALA A 151 8.67 5.30 -10.01
CA ALA A 151 8.73 4.19 -9.06
C ALA A 151 7.53 4.17 -8.10
N VAL A 152 6.98 5.33 -7.74
CA VAL A 152 5.75 5.43 -6.94
C VAL A 152 4.53 5.04 -7.78
N ASP A 153 4.42 5.54 -9.01
CA ASP A 153 3.36 5.18 -9.95
C ASP A 153 3.31 3.66 -10.17
N GLU A 154 4.47 3.02 -10.41
CA GLU A 154 4.60 1.56 -10.55
C GLU A 154 4.25 0.80 -9.27
N ALA A 155 4.55 1.35 -8.09
CA ALA A 155 4.17 0.73 -6.83
C ALA A 155 2.65 0.73 -6.64
N VAL A 156 2.01 1.86 -6.92
CA VAL A 156 0.55 2.02 -6.83
C VAL A 156 -0.14 1.10 -7.83
N ALA A 157 0.24 1.17 -9.12
CA ALA A 157 -0.38 0.37 -10.16
C ALA A 157 -0.23 -1.14 -9.91
N ALA A 158 0.94 -1.58 -9.42
CA ALA A 158 1.16 -2.98 -9.10
C ALA A 158 0.29 -3.46 -7.92
N ASP A 159 0.15 -2.66 -6.85
CA ASP A 159 -0.72 -3.03 -5.71
C ASP A 159 -2.19 -3.09 -6.14
N GLU A 160 -2.65 -2.11 -6.92
CA GLU A 160 -4.03 -2.13 -7.45
C GLU A 160 -4.30 -3.35 -8.32
N ALA A 161 -3.38 -3.70 -9.22
CA ALA A 161 -3.49 -4.91 -10.04
C ALA A 161 -3.54 -6.19 -9.19
N LEU A 162 -2.73 -6.29 -8.13
CA LEU A 162 -2.71 -7.44 -7.23
C LEU A 162 -4.01 -7.56 -6.41
N LEU A 163 -4.53 -6.43 -5.90
CA LEU A 163 -5.78 -6.42 -5.15
C LEU A 163 -7.00 -6.71 -6.04
N ALA A 164 -7.01 -6.17 -7.27
CA ALA A 164 -8.04 -6.47 -8.26
C ALA A 164 -8.02 -7.96 -8.65
N ALA A 165 -6.84 -8.51 -8.97
CA ALA A 165 -6.70 -9.93 -9.32
C ALA A 165 -7.10 -10.86 -8.17
N ALA A 166 -6.90 -10.43 -6.92
CA ALA A 166 -7.30 -11.16 -5.72
C ALA A 166 -8.80 -11.07 -5.41
N GLY A 167 -9.58 -10.25 -6.15
CA GLY A 167 -10.99 -10.01 -5.86
C GLY A 167 -11.23 -9.21 -4.59
N LEU A 168 -10.25 -8.39 -4.15
CA LEU A 168 -10.34 -7.59 -2.91
C LEU A 168 -10.68 -6.12 -3.17
N LEU A 169 -10.88 -5.73 -4.43
CA LEU A 169 -11.44 -4.44 -4.80
C LEU A 169 -12.88 -4.64 -5.26
N PRO A 170 -13.83 -3.82 -4.80
CA PRO A 170 -15.19 -3.86 -5.33
C PRO A 170 -15.15 -3.55 -6.83
N THR A 171 -15.86 -4.37 -7.62
CA THR A 171 -16.10 -4.18 -9.06
C THR A 171 -17.01 -2.99 -9.33
#